data_AF-A0A947CS35-F1
#
_entry.id   AF-A0A947CS35-F1
#
_cell.length_a   1.000
_cell.length_b   1.000
_cell.length_c   1.000
_cell.angle_alpha   90.00
_cell.angle_beta   90.00
_cell.angle_gamma   90.00
#
_symmetry.space_group_name_H-M   'P 1'
#
loop_
_entity.id
_entity.type
_entity.pdbx_description
1 polymer ?
#
loop_
_entity_poly.entity_id
_entity_poly.type
_entity_poly.pdbx_seq_one_letter_code
_entity_poly.pdbx_strand_id
1 'polypeptide(L)'
;MASARDVAGLDKTQLAALMSSGRAVRVDELAGFGFRGTSLGLPAWMDRLLWKTFAKVFVPHQGELHGFNLRIDQRSTVPLEPRANRPRFGEFEVRSERETVLDYGLKNPRWSPLHPLRDTLVVVQEEPLVLLGRSYFELAGRLIPTPSYFTLERTLSLPVGSELATAHHRIEAV
;
A
#
# COMPACT_ATOMS: atom_id res chain seq x y z
N MET A 1 -21.41 -5.63 -5.22
CA MET A 1 -20.07 -5.00 -5.14
C MET A 1 -19.05 -6.10 -4.99
N ALA A 2 -17.87 -5.94 -5.59
CA ALA A 2 -16.84 -6.96 -5.64
C ALA A 2 -16.02 -6.95 -4.35
N SER A 3 -15.98 -8.09 -3.65
CA SER A 3 -15.05 -8.31 -2.53
C SER A 3 -13.60 -8.32 -3.04
N ALA A 4 -12.62 -8.21 -2.14
CA ALA A 4 -11.21 -8.33 -2.53
C ALA A 4 -10.89 -9.65 -3.25
N ARG A 5 -11.60 -10.73 -2.89
CA ARG A 5 -11.50 -12.02 -3.56
C ARG A 5 -12.04 -11.97 -4.99
N ASP A 6 -13.13 -11.26 -5.22
CA ASP A 6 -13.70 -11.08 -6.56
C ASP A 6 -12.74 -10.27 -7.43
N VAL A 7 -12.14 -9.20 -6.88
CA VAL A 7 -11.13 -8.40 -7.57
C VAL A 7 -9.89 -9.21 -7.92
N ALA A 8 -9.49 -10.15 -7.06
CA ALA A 8 -8.32 -11.01 -7.30
C ALA A 8 -8.51 -11.98 -8.49
N GLY A 9 -9.75 -12.24 -8.89
CA GLY A 9 -10.07 -13.07 -10.06
C GLY A 9 -10.07 -12.33 -11.39
N LEU A 10 -9.89 -11.01 -11.38
CA LEU A 10 -9.98 -10.17 -12.58
C LEU A 10 -8.68 -10.19 -13.38
N ASP A 11 -8.83 -10.09 -14.70
CA ASP A 11 -7.70 -9.88 -15.59
C ASP A 11 -7.23 -8.41 -15.61
N LYS A 12 -6.11 -8.14 -16.29
CA LYS A 12 -5.50 -6.79 -16.33
C LYS A 12 -6.40 -5.75 -17.00
N THR A 13 -7.23 -6.14 -17.97
CA THR A 13 -8.14 -5.22 -18.66
C THR A 13 -9.28 -4.83 -17.73
N GLN A 14 -9.84 -5.80 -17.01
CA GLN A 14 -10.88 -5.59 -16.00
C GLN A 14 -10.36 -4.76 -14.83
N LEU A 15 -9.14 -5.03 -14.35
CA LEU A 15 -8.48 -4.23 -13.30
C LEU A 15 -8.21 -2.80 -13.77
N ALA A 16 -7.79 -2.60 -15.02
CA ALA A 16 -7.61 -1.26 -15.59
C ALA A 16 -8.95 -0.50 -15.68
N ALA A 17 -10.02 -1.17 -16.12
CA ALA A 17 -11.36 -0.58 -16.16
C ALA A 17 -11.84 -0.16 -14.77
N LEU A 18 -11.65 -1.01 -13.75
CA LEU A 18 -11.97 -0.67 -12.36
C LEU A 18 -11.16 0.52 -11.84
N MET A 19 -9.86 0.57 -12.13
CA MET A 19 -9.02 1.73 -11.77
C MET A 19 -9.55 3.02 -12.39
N SER A 20 -10.01 2.98 -13.65
CA SER A 20 -10.50 4.18 -14.34
C SER A 20 -11.90 4.62 -13.93
N SER A 21 -12.76 3.69 -13.48
CA SER A 21 -14.14 4.01 -13.05
C SER A 21 -14.29 4.21 -11.54
N GLY A 22 -13.30 3.79 -10.75
CA GLY A 22 -13.36 3.82 -9.29
C GLY A 22 -13.24 5.23 -8.72
N ARG A 23 -13.92 5.47 -7.59
CA ARG A 23 -13.76 6.71 -6.83
C ARG A 23 -12.38 6.72 -6.16
N ALA A 24 -11.66 7.84 -6.24
CA ALA A 24 -10.45 8.02 -5.43
C ALA A 24 -10.78 7.90 -3.93
N VAL A 25 -10.00 7.11 -3.20
CA VAL A 25 -10.15 7.02 -1.73
C VAL A 25 -9.80 8.38 -1.10
N ARG A 26 -10.53 8.83 -0.08
CA ARG A 26 -10.20 10.07 0.62
C ARG A 26 -9.12 9.82 1.69
N VAL A 27 -8.32 10.83 1.99
CA VAL A 27 -7.21 10.72 2.95
C VAL A 27 -7.71 10.33 4.35
N ASP A 28 -8.86 10.86 4.78
CA ASP A 28 -9.50 10.54 6.05
C ASP A 28 -10.02 9.09 6.13
N GLU A 29 -10.32 8.46 4.99
CA GLU A 29 -10.67 7.04 4.93
C GLU A 29 -9.45 6.11 5.15
N LEU A 30 -8.22 6.65 5.09
CA LEU A 30 -6.99 5.91 5.31
C LEU A 30 -6.41 6.14 6.71
N ALA A 31 -6.52 7.37 7.21
CA ALA A 31 -5.82 7.83 8.41
C ALA A 31 -6.09 6.98 9.65
N GLY A 32 -5.01 6.51 10.29
CA GLY A 32 -5.08 5.75 11.54
C GLY A 32 -5.43 4.27 11.35
N PHE A 33 -5.53 3.77 10.12
CA PHE A 33 -5.89 2.39 9.83
C PHE A 33 -4.74 1.56 9.28
N GLY A 34 -4.86 0.26 9.52
CA GLY A 34 -4.09 -0.78 8.86
C GLY A 34 -4.83 -1.37 7.68
N PHE A 35 -4.10 -1.79 6.65
CA PHE A 35 -4.67 -2.46 5.50
C PHE A 35 -3.87 -3.71 5.16
N ARG A 36 -4.56 -4.84 5.00
CA ARG A 36 -3.99 -6.06 4.44
C ARG A 36 -3.89 -5.90 2.93
N GLY A 37 -2.70 -6.07 2.38
CA GLY A 37 -2.45 -5.97 0.95
C GLY A 37 -2.27 -7.33 0.30
N THR A 38 -2.83 -7.49 -0.91
CA THR A 38 -2.59 -8.66 -1.77
C THR A 38 -2.12 -8.20 -3.14
N SER A 39 -0.95 -8.66 -3.60
CA SER A 39 -0.49 -8.36 -4.96
C SER A 39 -1.29 -9.13 -6.00
N LEU A 40 -1.65 -8.47 -7.10
CA LEU A 40 -2.43 -9.02 -8.20
C LEU A 40 -1.60 -9.04 -9.49
N GLY A 41 -1.72 -10.13 -10.26
CA GLY A 41 -1.17 -10.19 -11.63
C GLY A 41 0.34 -10.37 -11.74
N LEU A 42 1.02 -10.77 -10.66
CA LEU A 42 2.41 -11.23 -10.74
C LEU A 42 2.48 -12.55 -11.53
N PRO A 43 3.50 -12.77 -12.37
CA PRO A 43 3.72 -14.07 -13.00
C PRO A 43 3.74 -15.17 -11.95
N ALA A 44 3.14 -16.33 -12.23
CA ALA A 44 2.96 -17.42 -11.26
C ALA A 44 4.28 -17.88 -10.57
N TRP A 45 5.43 -17.70 -11.23
CA TRP A 45 6.74 -17.99 -10.67
C TRP A 45 7.25 -16.91 -9.68
N MET A 46 6.81 -15.65 -9.83
CA MET A 46 7.06 -14.56 -8.86
C MET A 46 6.04 -14.55 -7.71
N ASP A 47 4.81 -15.00 -7.97
CA ASP A 47 3.72 -15.09 -6.98
C ASP A 47 4.05 -16.03 -5.81
N ARG A 48 4.90 -17.04 -6.06
CA ARG A 48 5.33 -18.04 -5.07
C ARG A 48 6.52 -17.60 -4.21
N LEU A 49 7.23 -16.55 -4.62
CA LEU A 49 8.58 -16.27 -4.12
C LEU A 49 8.71 -14.96 -3.35
N LEU A 50 7.87 -13.93 -3.60
CA LEU A 50 8.26 -12.58 -3.16
C LEU A 50 7.27 -11.79 -2.29
N TRP A 51 5.98 -11.63 -2.62
CA TRP A 51 5.16 -10.66 -1.86
C TRP A 51 3.64 -10.87 -2.01
N LYS A 52 3.14 -12.11 -1.88
CA LYS A 52 1.70 -12.35 -2.08
C LYS A 52 0.82 -11.55 -1.11
N THR A 53 1.23 -11.47 0.15
CA THR A 53 0.53 -10.69 1.17
C THR A 53 1.48 -9.71 1.86
N PHE A 54 1.07 -8.46 2.01
CA PHE A 54 1.76 -7.42 2.75
C PHE A 54 0.75 -6.68 3.64
N ALA A 55 1.19 -5.70 4.43
CA ALA A 55 0.28 -4.74 5.01
C ALA A 55 0.77 -3.31 4.78
N LYS A 56 -0.14 -2.35 4.72
CA LYS A 56 0.17 -0.92 4.75
C LYS A 56 -0.42 -0.32 6.01
N VAL A 57 0.33 0.56 6.65
CA VAL A 57 -0.12 1.31 7.82
C VAL A 57 -0.13 2.78 7.45
N PHE A 58 -1.19 3.49 7.85
CA PHE A 58 -1.38 4.91 7.59
C PHE A 58 -1.39 5.67 8.92
N VAL A 59 -0.39 6.52 9.13
CA VAL A 59 -0.14 7.22 10.39
C VAL A 59 -0.20 8.73 10.15
N PRO A 60 -1.17 9.44 10.77
CA PRO A 60 -1.19 10.90 10.72
C PRO A 60 0.00 11.47 11.50
N HIS A 61 0.67 12.48 10.95
CA HIS A 61 1.81 13.16 11.58
C HIS A 61 1.83 14.63 11.16
N GLN A 62 1.77 15.54 12.12
CA GLN A 62 1.92 16.99 11.91
C GLN A 62 1.01 17.58 10.80
N GLY A 63 -0.21 17.07 10.66
CA GLY A 63 -1.17 17.54 9.64
C GLY A 63 -1.04 16.85 8.28
N GLU A 64 -0.03 16.01 8.10
CA GLU A 64 0.17 15.16 6.93
C GLU A 64 -0.21 13.71 7.25
N LEU A 65 -0.47 12.90 6.20
CA LEU A 65 -0.65 11.47 6.34
C LEU A 65 0.56 10.75 5.75
N HIS A 66 1.22 9.95 6.57
CA HIS A 66 2.32 9.09 6.14
C HIS A 66 1.91 7.63 6.18
N GLY A 67 2.73 6.78 5.60
CA GLY A 67 2.59 5.36 5.79
C GLY A 67 3.83 4.57 5.43
N PHE A 68 3.76 3.28 5.69
CA PHE A 68 4.83 2.34 5.38
C PHE A 68 4.24 0.97 5.13
N ASN A 69 4.99 0.13 4.42
CA ASN A 69 4.65 -1.26 4.23
C ASN A 69 5.22 -2.10 5.39
N LEU A 70 4.44 -3.09 5.83
CA LEU A 70 4.86 -4.12 6.77
C LEU A 70 5.07 -5.45 6.03
N ARG A 71 6.22 -6.08 6.30
CA ARG A 71 6.46 -7.47 5.95
C ARG A 71 5.71 -8.33 6.96
N ILE A 72 4.72 -9.08 6.48
CA ILE A 72 3.93 -9.98 7.31
C ILE A 72 4.36 -11.44 7.08
N ASP A 73 4.16 -12.29 8.08
CA ASP A 73 4.23 -13.73 7.86
C ASP A 73 3.11 -14.14 6.89
N GLN A 74 3.45 -14.89 5.83
CA GLN A 74 2.46 -15.35 4.84
C GLN A 74 1.48 -16.37 5.42
N ARG A 75 1.82 -16.99 6.56
CA ARG A 75 0.96 -17.93 7.30
C ARG A 75 0.11 -17.23 8.34
N SER A 76 0.37 -15.95 8.64
CA SER A 76 -0.40 -15.21 9.63
C SER A 76 -1.85 -15.04 9.16
N THR A 77 -2.76 -15.51 9.99
CA THR A 77 -4.18 -15.12 9.98
C THR A 77 -4.37 -13.95 10.92
N VAL A 78 -5.40 -13.13 10.69
CA VAL A 78 -5.69 -11.93 11.52
C VAL A 78 -5.65 -12.29 13.02
N PRO A 79 -4.91 -11.54 13.87
CA PRO A 79 -4.16 -10.31 13.57
C PRO A 79 -2.90 -10.54 12.71
N LEU A 80 -2.59 -9.59 11.81
CA LEU A 80 -1.42 -9.70 10.95
C LEU A 80 -0.13 -9.55 11.76
N GLU A 81 0.70 -10.59 11.78
CA GLU A 81 1.96 -10.59 12.51
C GLU A 81 3.11 -10.04 11.64
N PRO A 82 3.75 -8.93 12.05
CA PRO A 82 4.94 -8.43 11.36
C PRO A 82 6.10 -9.41 11.52
N ARG A 83 6.94 -9.55 10.48
CA ARG A 83 8.19 -10.29 10.58
C ARG A 83 9.14 -9.58 11.56
N ALA A 84 9.66 -10.33 12.53
CA ALA A 84 10.49 -9.80 13.62
C ALA A 84 11.71 -8.97 13.15
N ASN A 85 12.36 -9.35 12.05
CA ASN A 85 13.54 -8.66 11.54
C ASN A 85 13.18 -7.64 10.45
N ARG A 86 13.26 -6.34 10.82
CA ARG A 86 12.93 -5.18 9.97
C ARG A 86 11.53 -5.29 9.34
N PRO A 87 10.47 -5.14 10.16
CA PRO A 87 9.10 -5.28 9.70
C PRO A 87 8.71 -4.18 8.71
N ARG A 88 9.27 -2.98 8.82
CA ARG A 88 8.93 -1.80 8.01
C ARG A 88 9.80 -1.67 6.76
N PHE A 89 9.18 -1.29 5.64
CA PHE A 89 9.87 -0.93 4.40
C PHE A 89 9.02 0.00 3.53
N GLY A 90 9.67 0.73 2.63
CA GLY A 90 9.00 1.58 1.64
C GLY A 90 8.06 2.58 2.29
N GLU A 91 8.64 3.55 2.99
CA GLU A 91 7.88 4.66 3.55
C GLU A 91 7.34 5.54 2.42
N PHE A 92 6.15 6.08 2.63
CA PHE A 92 5.48 6.94 1.66
C PHE A 92 4.70 8.05 2.38
N GLU A 93 4.45 9.11 1.63
CA GLU A 93 3.51 10.16 2.01
C GLU A 93 2.22 9.99 1.22
N VAL A 94 1.07 10.27 1.83
CA VAL A 94 -0.22 10.24 1.14
C VAL A 94 -0.54 11.65 0.67
N ARG A 95 -0.63 11.82 -0.65
CA ARG A 95 -0.96 13.09 -1.27
C ARG A 95 -2.36 13.04 -1.86
N SER A 96 -3.15 14.07 -1.56
CA SER A 96 -4.43 14.32 -2.22
C SER A 96 -4.19 15.29 -3.37
N GLU A 97 -4.06 14.77 -4.59
CA GLU A 97 -4.05 15.61 -5.80
C GLU A 97 -5.43 15.54 -6.47
N ARG A 98 -5.48 15.21 -7.78
CA ARG A 98 -6.72 14.79 -8.46
C ARG A 98 -7.16 13.40 -8.03
N GLU A 99 -6.20 12.58 -7.60
CA GLU A 99 -6.37 11.24 -7.06
C GLU A 99 -5.56 11.13 -5.75
N THR A 100 -5.84 10.11 -4.94
CA THR A 100 -5.02 9.80 -3.78
C THR A 100 -3.82 8.96 -4.20
N VAL A 101 -2.63 9.49 -3.94
CA VAL A 101 -1.34 8.93 -4.34
C VAL A 101 -0.51 8.60 -3.11
N LEU A 102 0.09 7.41 -3.08
CA LEU A 102 1.16 7.05 -2.16
C LEU A 102 2.50 7.40 -2.82
N ASP A 103 3.13 8.47 -2.33
CA ASP A 103 4.39 9.00 -2.84
C ASP A 103 5.58 8.48 -2.03
N TYR A 104 6.36 7.59 -2.63
CA TYR A 104 7.55 7.03 -2.01
C TYR A 104 8.78 7.92 -2.17
N GLY A 105 8.77 8.90 -3.08
CA GLY A 105 9.94 9.74 -3.37
C GLY A 105 10.32 10.65 -2.20
N LEU A 106 9.33 11.10 -1.43
CA LEU A 106 9.53 12.05 -0.34
C LEU A 106 10.18 11.45 0.91
N LYS A 107 10.06 10.13 1.10
CA LYS A 107 10.60 9.42 2.27
C LYS A 107 11.76 8.46 1.92
N ASN A 108 12.15 8.37 0.65
CA ASN A 108 13.24 7.51 0.21
C ASN A 108 14.32 8.34 -0.52
N PRO A 109 15.62 8.01 -0.38
CA PRO A 109 16.67 8.74 -1.07
C PRO A 109 16.58 8.55 -2.60
N ARG A 110 17.06 9.53 -3.38
CA ARG A 110 16.97 9.54 -4.87
C ARG A 110 17.55 8.30 -5.57
N TRP A 111 18.50 7.61 -4.94
CA TRP A 111 19.10 6.37 -5.45
C TRP A 111 18.30 5.11 -5.10
N SER A 112 17.30 5.21 -4.22
CA SER A 112 16.43 4.09 -3.85
C SER A 112 15.57 3.69 -5.05
N PRO A 113 15.41 2.38 -5.32
CA PRO A 113 14.49 1.91 -6.35
C PRO A 113 13.02 2.25 -6.06
N LEU A 114 12.70 2.63 -4.81
CA LEU A 114 11.37 3.07 -4.41
C LEU A 114 11.14 4.57 -4.66
N HIS A 115 12.19 5.38 -4.82
CA HIS A 115 12.03 6.82 -5.02
C HIS A 115 11.10 7.20 -6.19
N PRO A 116 11.20 6.56 -7.37
CA PRO A 116 10.28 6.88 -8.48
C PRO A 116 8.89 6.22 -8.33
N LEU A 117 8.64 5.41 -7.30
CA LEU A 117 7.41 4.67 -7.17
C LEU A 117 6.25 5.57 -6.71
N ARG A 118 5.11 5.46 -7.38
CA ARG A 118 3.83 6.04 -6.97
C ARG A 118 2.76 4.96 -7.00
N ASP A 119 1.94 4.87 -5.98
CA ASP A 119 0.74 4.03 -6.04
C ASP A 119 -0.51 4.91 -6.06
N THR A 120 -1.43 4.67 -6.99
CA THR A 120 -2.77 5.30 -6.94
C THR A 120 -3.79 4.31 -6.37
N LEU A 121 -4.82 4.82 -5.69
CA LEU A 121 -5.82 4.02 -5.01
C LEU A 121 -7.25 4.43 -5.38
N VAL A 122 -8.09 3.44 -5.70
CA VAL A 122 -9.53 3.63 -5.87
C VAL A 122 -10.32 2.71 -4.95
N VAL A 123 -11.50 3.16 -4.55
CA VAL A 123 -12.45 2.39 -3.75
C VAL A 123 -13.20 1.42 -4.65
N VAL A 124 -13.18 0.13 -4.29
CA VAL A 124 -13.95 -0.92 -4.98
C VAL A 124 -15.15 -1.40 -4.16
N GLN A 125 -15.07 -1.27 -2.83
CA GLN A 125 -16.14 -1.58 -1.89
C GLN A 125 -15.98 -0.70 -0.65
N GLU A 126 -17.08 -0.13 -0.12
CA GLU A 126 -17.01 0.80 1.00
C GLU A 126 -17.01 0.11 2.38
N GLU A 127 -17.72 -1.02 2.52
CA GLU A 127 -17.82 -1.75 3.79
C GLU A 127 -17.74 -3.28 3.63
N PRO A 128 -16.74 -3.97 4.22
CA PRO A 128 -15.48 -3.36 4.69
C PRO A 128 -14.80 -2.58 3.55
N LEU A 129 -14.03 -1.55 3.89
CA LEU A 129 -13.34 -0.74 2.89
C LEU A 129 -12.29 -1.61 2.17
N VAL A 130 -12.50 -1.80 0.87
CA VAL A 130 -11.57 -2.47 -0.04
C VAL A 130 -11.16 -1.47 -1.10
N LEU A 131 -9.85 -1.39 -1.32
CA LEU A 131 -9.23 -0.54 -2.32
C LEU A 131 -8.54 -1.40 -3.37
N LEU A 132 -8.56 -0.92 -4.60
CA LEU A 132 -7.68 -1.38 -5.67
C LEU A 132 -6.57 -0.34 -5.86
N GLY A 133 -5.34 -0.81 -5.89
CA GLY A 133 -4.17 0.01 -6.15
C GLY A 133 -3.42 -0.45 -7.38
N ARG A 134 -2.72 0.50 -8.00
CA ARG A 134 -1.80 0.26 -9.11
C ARG A 134 -0.52 1.05 -8.91
N SER A 135 0.61 0.40 -9.17
CA SER A 135 1.92 1.03 -9.10
C SER A 135 2.31 1.67 -10.43
N TYR A 136 2.96 2.82 -10.34
CA TYR A 136 3.50 3.62 -11.43
C TYR A 136 4.95 3.99 -11.11
N PHE A 137 5.77 4.16 -12.15
CA PHE A 137 7.05 4.82 -12.03
C PHE A 137 6.98 6.24 -12.57
N GLU A 138 7.39 7.21 -11.77
CA GLU A 138 7.61 8.58 -12.23
C GLU A 138 8.95 8.67 -12.94
N LEU A 139 8.92 8.89 -14.27
CA LEU A 139 10.09 9.09 -15.10
C LEU A 139 9.96 10.42 -15.84
N ALA A 140 10.90 11.34 -15.59
CA ALA A 140 10.90 12.70 -16.17
C ALA A 140 9.55 13.43 -16.00
N GLY A 141 8.94 13.35 -14.81
CA GLY A 141 7.67 14.01 -14.48
C GLY A 141 6.43 13.34 -15.07
N ARG A 142 6.55 12.13 -15.64
CA ARG A 142 5.42 11.35 -16.19
C ARG A 142 5.23 10.05 -15.42
N LEU A 143 3.98 9.72 -15.11
CA LEU A 143 3.62 8.43 -14.49
C LEU A 143 3.53 7.34 -15.56
N ILE A 144 4.46 6.40 -15.53
CA ILE A 144 4.49 5.22 -16.38
C ILE A 144 3.83 4.05 -15.64
N PRO A 145 2.71 3.51 -16.14
CA PRO A 145 2.01 2.43 -15.45
C PRO A 145 2.82 1.14 -15.46
N THR A 146 2.87 0.46 -14.31
CA THR A 146 3.41 -0.90 -14.22
C THR A 146 2.29 -1.94 -14.44
N PRO A 147 2.63 -3.22 -14.68
CA PRO A 147 1.64 -4.30 -14.66
C PRO A 147 1.23 -4.71 -13.22
N SER A 148 1.72 -4.02 -12.19
CA SER A 148 1.52 -4.38 -10.80
C SER A 148 0.26 -3.73 -10.24
N TYR A 149 -0.71 -4.58 -9.90
CA TYR A 149 -1.91 -4.20 -9.18
C TYR A 149 -1.87 -4.82 -7.78
N PHE A 150 -2.67 -4.30 -6.86
CA PHE A 150 -2.84 -4.87 -5.54
C PHE A 150 -4.19 -4.49 -4.94
N THR A 151 -4.75 -5.32 -4.07
CA THR A 151 -5.86 -4.89 -3.21
C THR A 151 -5.35 -4.44 -1.85
N LEU A 152 -6.11 -3.56 -1.18
CA LEU A 152 -5.96 -3.23 0.23
C LEU A 152 -7.30 -3.43 0.92
N GLU A 153 -7.34 -4.29 1.93
CA GLU A 153 -8.52 -4.53 2.77
C GLU A 153 -8.29 -3.92 4.14
N ARG A 154 -9.17 -3.01 4.57
CA ARG A 154 -9.05 -2.39 5.88
C ARG A 154 -9.11 -3.46 6.97
N THR A 155 -8.11 -3.47 7.85
CA THR A 155 -8.04 -4.36 9.01
C THR A 155 -8.07 -3.54 10.29
N LEU A 156 -8.85 -4.00 11.26
CA LEU A 156 -9.00 -3.39 12.59
C LEU A 156 -7.84 -3.73 13.53
N SER A 157 -6.88 -4.56 13.09
CA SER A 157 -5.93 -5.25 13.97
C SER A 157 -4.47 -5.10 13.53
N LEU A 158 -4.06 -3.89 13.13
CA LEU A 158 -2.65 -3.51 13.21
C LEU A 158 -2.47 -2.67 14.47
N PRO A 159 -1.42 -2.89 15.28
CA PRO A 159 -1.20 -2.12 16.49
C PRO A 159 -0.83 -0.68 16.10
N VAL A 160 -1.85 0.15 15.90
CA VAL A 160 -1.73 1.60 15.93
C VAL A 160 -1.67 1.99 17.41
N GLY A 161 -0.57 1.58 18.03
CA GLY A 161 -0.27 1.74 19.45
C GLY A 161 1.23 1.87 19.61
N SER A 162 1.69 3.12 19.64
CA SER A 162 2.89 3.69 20.29
C SER A 162 4.28 3.01 20.21
N GLU A 163 4.48 1.83 19.64
CA GLU A 163 5.84 1.26 19.49
C GLU A 163 6.29 1.20 18.03
N LEU A 164 5.41 0.75 17.11
CA LEU A 164 5.74 0.74 15.68
C LEU A 164 5.67 2.13 15.02
N ALA A 165 4.84 3.04 15.54
CA ALA A 165 4.75 4.43 15.07
C ALA A 165 5.92 5.29 15.57
N THR A 166 6.51 4.94 16.72
CA THR A 166 7.47 5.78 17.48
C THR A 166 8.93 5.39 17.26
N ALA A 167 9.20 4.36 16.45
CA ALA A 167 10.55 3.98 16.03
C ALA A 167 11.25 5.01 15.09
N HIS A 168 10.80 6.28 15.12
CA HIS A 168 11.41 7.44 14.47
C HIS A 168 12.71 7.93 15.16
N HIS A 169 13.16 7.32 16.27
CA HIS A 169 14.22 7.90 17.11
C HIS A 169 15.49 7.07 17.36
N ARG A 170 15.73 5.96 16.64
CA ARG A 170 17.03 5.26 16.73
C ARG A 170 17.58 4.86 15.37
N ILE A 171 17.95 5.87 14.58
CA ILE A 171 19.11 5.77 13.69
C ILE A 171 19.91 7.06 13.89
N GLU A 172 20.54 7.17 15.07
CA GLU A 172 21.77 7.92 15.19
C GLU A 172 22.92 6.92 15.22
N ALA A 173 23.93 7.26 14.42
CA ALA A 173 25.24 6.67 14.23
C ALA A 173 25.75 5.73 15.33
N VAL A 174 26.13 4.51 14.94
CA VAL A 174 27.44 3.91 15.23
C VAL A 174 27.92 3.21 13.97
#